data_AF-A0A938X846-F1
#
_entry.id   AF-A0A938X846-F1
#
_cell.length_a   1.000
_cell.length_b   1.000
_cell.length_c   1.000
_cell.angle_alpha   90.00
_cell.angle_beta   90.00
_cell.angle_gamma   90.00
#
_symmetry.space_group_name_H-M   'P 1'
#
loop_
_entity.id
_entity.type
_entity.pdbx_description
1 polymer ?
#
loop_
_entity_poly.entity_id
_entity_poly.type
_entity_poly.pdbx_seq_one_letter_code
_entity_poly.pdbx_strand_id
1 'polypeptide(L)'
;MSKITLKKEEIMARFGGMGFHNTEANLYRQMSEHQFNEVVAKVYRELSPGFSRMWGGFPTWTKEEMDDFAEYCEKMQCKTGATIYLTGHCVRYHSEEELCEYAKNVADRLSYLIHEKGLSNLQIYCMSNELSLDDWGDLNFEMATFKNYHTHLYNEFRSRNLPVKLLATDASPCERWETIEWAIANGMVPISGVFGGHHYVNDFEPEDLEFYKVFKRHCQDVVNQLKPYERRFILGEFGLAQAFKQGKQNINGVKMDVCDAFYNGKEAYSALQVCEMALAAMNAGVYAMALWTFTDLPNPEGMSYRLNKWGLTRWDGEDYSPRDWLYAYGLLVKYLKKNGKPFTVDTDDFLLRCGGVVNDNGSFSAAIVNRHEEQTDITVTLEGLCPHQAARVYIYDSANVPRNAFGDLQAPSFMAEAVDDAFTLTIPANSIVVLTTDYVDRTPAPVLNVRKEDGVLLWDASEEAVYYRVYRGETPDFAADITNQIASTIDTKLSVLEDGYYQVKAVDCYGNC
;
A
#
# COMPACT_ATOMS: atom_id res chain seq x y z
N MET A 1 -23.32 23.88 5.72
CA MET A 1 -22.38 23.10 6.54
C MET A 1 -22.78 21.64 6.42
N SER A 2 -21.97 20.85 5.74
CA SER A 2 -22.24 19.43 5.51
C SER A 2 -21.89 18.62 6.76
N LYS A 3 -22.57 17.50 6.98
CA LYS A 3 -22.36 16.68 8.19
C LYS A 3 -21.87 15.28 7.82
N ILE A 4 -20.83 14.83 8.51
CA ILE A 4 -20.35 13.45 8.49
C ILE A 4 -20.49 12.89 9.90
N THR A 5 -21.05 11.70 10.06
CA THR A 5 -21.09 10.98 11.33
C THR A 5 -20.19 9.75 11.25
N LEU A 6 -19.23 9.65 12.16
CA LEU A 6 -18.36 8.49 12.33
C LEU A 6 -18.85 7.66 13.51
N LYS A 7 -19.28 6.43 13.24
CA LYS A 7 -19.88 5.56 14.24
C LYS A 7 -19.04 4.31 14.48
N LYS A 8 -18.68 4.09 15.74
CA LYS A 8 -18.10 2.84 16.22
C LYS A 8 -19.21 1.83 16.51
N GLU A 9 -19.31 0.79 15.69
CA GLU A 9 -20.19 -0.36 15.98
C GLU A 9 -19.54 -1.32 16.98
N GLU A 10 -20.38 -2.04 17.74
CA GLU A 10 -19.93 -3.00 18.76
C GLU A 10 -19.14 -4.18 18.15
N ILE A 11 -19.57 -4.66 16.97
CA ILE A 11 -19.00 -5.82 16.30
C ILE A 11 -18.59 -5.44 14.89
N MET A 12 -17.28 -5.27 14.68
CA MET A 12 -16.70 -5.05 13.36
C MET A 12 -15.49 -5.95 13.14
N ALA A 13 -15.37 -6.44 11.91
CA ALA A 13 -14.20 -7.15 11.46
C ALA A 13 -12.97 -6.24 11.51
N ARG A 14 -11.82 -6.81 11.85
CA ARG A 14 -10.56 -6.08 11.73
C ARG A 14 -10.19 -5.89 10.27
N PHE A 15 -9.67 -4.72 9.96
CA PHE A 15 -9.07 -4.38 8.69
C PHE A 15 -7.64 -4.93 8.62
N GLY A 16 -7.30 -5.59 7.52
CA GLY A 16 -5.97 -6.15 7.24
C GLY A 16 -4.95 -5.12 6.78
N GLY A 17 -5.37 -3.88 6.51
CA GLY A 17 -4.49 -2.77 6.14
C GLY A 17 -4.50 -2.48 4.64
N MET A 18 -3.96 -1.30 4.33
CA MET A 18 -3.63 -0.88 2.98
C MET A 18 -2.13 -1.05 2.72
N GLY A 19 -1.77 -1.10 1.45
CA GLY A 19 -0.40 -1.00 1.01
C GLY A 19 -0.30 -1.12 -0.49
N PHE A 20 0.66 -1.92 -0.95
CA PHE A 20 1.11 -1.91 -2.33
C PHE A 20 1.38 -3.30 -2.85
N HIS A 21 1.38 -3.42 -4.18
CA HIS A 21 2.21 -4.42 -4.82
C HIS A 21 3.67 -3.95 -4.78
N ASN A 22 4.60 -4.81 -4.38
CA ASN A 22 6.02 -4.49 -4.26
C ASN A 22 6.84 -5.26 -5.31
N THR A 23 6.68 -4.91 -6.59
CA THR A 23 7.32 -5.62 -7.71
C THR A 23 8.84 -5.49 -7.67
N GLU A 24 9.32 -4.36 -7.14
CA GLU A 24 10.72 -4.00 -7.01
C GLU A 24 11.52 -4.91 -6.08
N ALA A 25 10.88 -5.76 -5.29
CA ALA A 25 11.54 -6.72 -4.41
C ALA A 25 12.55 -7.61 -5.16
N ASN A 26 12.23 -7.98 -6.40
CA ASN A 26 13.08 -8.81 -7.27
C ASN A 26 14.19 -8.01 -7.97
N LEU A 27 14.17 -6.69 -7.85
CA LEU A 27 15.17 -5.77 -8.40
C LEU A 27 16.00 -5.12 -7.29
N TYR A 28 15.84 -5.55 -6.04
CA TYR A 28 16.50 -4.98 -4.86
C TYR A 28 18.02 -4.84 -5.06
N ARG A 29 18.68 -5.86 -5.62
CA ARG A 29 20.14 -5.85 -5.88
C ARG A 29 20.58 -4.90 -7.01
N GLN A 30 19.64 -4.37 -7.78
CA GLN A 30 19.93 -3.34 -8.80
C GLN A 30 19.87 -1.93 -8.22
N MET A 31 19.32 -1.76 -7.02
CA MET A 31 19.21 -0.45 -6.39
C MET A 31 20.55 0.00 -5.79
N SER A 32 20.89 1.27 -5.98
CA SER A 32 22.00 1.89 -5.26
C SER A 32 21.67 2.06 -3.76
N GLU A 33 22.69 2.27 -2.92
CA GLU A 33 22.47 2.62 -1.50
C GLU A 33 21.59 3.88 -1.38
N HIS A 34 21.81 4.87 -2.25
CA HIS A 34 21.01 6.09 -2.31
C HIS A 34 19.54 5.77 -2.60
N GLN A 35 19.26 5.07 -3.69
CA GLN A 35 17.89 4.73 -4.08
C GLN A 35 17.17 3.92 -2.99
N PHE A 36 17.84 2.91 -2.41
CA PHE A 36 17.21 2.06 -1.41
C PHE A 36 17.03 2.79 -0.07
N ASN A 37 18.09 3.38 0.49
CA ASN A 37 18.07 3.94 1.85
C ASN A 37 17.39 5.30 1.93
N GLU A 38 17.40 6.10 0.87
CA GLU A 38 16.87 7.46 0.89
C GLU A 38 15.48 7.58 0.26
N VAL A 39 15.13 6.64 -0.62
CA VAL A 39 13.85 6.66 -1.34
C VAL A 39 12.99 5.46 -0.96
N VAL A 40 13.31 4.26 -1.44
CA VAL A 40 12.41 3.10 -1.39
C VAL A 40 12.13 2.67 0.06
N ALA A 41 13.16 2.33 0.82
CA ALA A 41 13.00 1.86 2.19
C ALA A 41 12.60 2.98 3.14
N LYS A 42 13.06 4.21 2.90
CA LYS A 42 12.68 5.39 3.68
C LYS A 42 11.18 5.66 3.59
N VAL A 43 10.67 5.79 2.37
CA VAL A 43 9.23 6.01 2.13
C VAL A 43 8.44 4.83 2.68
N TYR A 44 8.85 3.58 2.42
CA TYR A 44 8.11 2.41 2.90
C TYR A 44 7.99 2.40 4.43
N ARG A 45 9.09 2.68 5.15
CA ARG A 45 9.08 2.72 6.62
C ARG A 45 8.28 3.90 7.17
N GLU A 46 8.32 5.06 6.51
CA GLU A 46 7.51 6.23 6.89
C GLU A 46 6.00 5.96 6.74
N LEU A 47 5.60 5.33 5.63
CA LEU A 47 4.21 4.95 5.37
C LEU A 47 3.74 3.80 6.27
N SER A 48 4.64 2.94 6.73
CA SER A 48 4.35 1.76 7.55
C SER A 48 3.15 0.91 7.05
N PRO A 49 3.19 0.36 5.81
CA PRO A 49 2.06 -0.36 5.25
C PRO A 49 1.66 -1.59 6.10
N GLY A 50 0.36 -1.84 6.18
CA GLY A 50 -0.19 -3.01 6.86
C GLY A 50 -0.24 -4.27 5.98
N PHE A 51 -0.19 -4.09 4.66
CA PHE A 51 -0.35 -5.16 3.68
C PHE A 51 0.63 -4.98 2.52
N SER A 52 1.16 -6.08 1.98
CA SER A 52 2.08 -6.08 0.85
C SER A 52 1.80 -7.30 -0.03
N ARG A 53 1.45 -7.05 -1.30
CA ARG A 53 1.39 -8.09 -2.33
C ARG A 53 2.74 -8.15 -3.03
N MET A 54 3.29 -9.35 -3.23
CA MET A 54 4.64 -9.52 -3.75
C MET A 54 4.68 -10.68 -4.74
N TRP A 55 5.43 -10.53 -5.82
CA TRP A 55 5.72 -11.65 -6.71
C TRP A 55 6.80 -12.56 -6.12
N GLY A 56 6.51 -13.86 -6.05
CA GLY A 56 7.29 -14.87 -5.33
C GLY A 56 8.12 -15.81 -6.20
N GLY A 57 8.78 -15.28 -7.21
CA GLY A 57 9.69 -16.06 -8.04
C GLY A 57 9.00 -16.88 -9.14
N PHE A 58 9.79 -17.24 -10.15
CA PHE A 58 9.45 -18.33 -11.06
C PHE A 58 9.56 -19.67 -10.33
N PRO A 59 9.00 -20.76 -10.85
CA PRO A 59 9.20 -22.11 -10.30
C PRO A 59 10.68 -22.51 -10.15
N THR A 60 11.57 -21.88 -10.93
CA THR A 60 13.02 -22.05 -10.92
C THR A 60 13.75 -21.10 -9.97
N TRP A 61 13.05 -20.47 -9.02
CA TRP A 61 13.65 -19.53 -8.07
C TRP A 61 14.85 -20.16 -7.35
N THR A 62 16.02 -19.57 -7.55
CA THR A 62 17.26 -20.03 -6.94
C THR A 62 17.27 -19.68 -5.45
N LYS A 63 18.15 -20.36 -4.69
CA LYS A 63 18.34 -20.05 -3.27
C LYS A 63 18.86 -18.63 -3.05
N GLU A 64 19.73 -18.15 -3.93
CA GLU A 64 20.28 -16.79 -3.88
C GLU A 64 19.18 -15.73 -4.09
N GLU A 65 18.31 -15.91 -5.09
CA GLU A 65 17.20 -14.98 -5.30
C GLU A 65 16.19 -14.99 -4.15
N MET A 66 15.95 -16.14 -3.51
CA MET A 66 15.13 -16.21 -2.28
C MET A 66 15.81 -15.53 -1.09
N ASP A 67 17.14 -15.58 -1.00
CA ASP A 67 17.92 -14.90 0.03
C ASP A 67 17.84 -13.39 -0.13
N ASP A 68 17.96 -12.89 -1.36
CA ASP A 68 17.82 -11.48 -1.70
C ASP A 68 16.41 -10.97 -1.39
N PHE A 69 15.39 -11.74 -1.77
CA PHE A 69 14.00 -11.43 -1.44
C PHE A 69 13.76 -11.37 0.07
N ALA A 70 14.34 -12.31 0.82
CA ALA A 70 14.22 -12.33 2.27
C ALA A 70 14.93 -11.15 2.93
N GLU A 71 16.12 -10.76 2.47
CA GLU A 71 16.83 -9.57 2.96
C GLU A 71 16.01 -8.30 2.72
N TYR A 72 15.44 -8.15 1.51
CA TYR A 72 14.55 -7.03 1.20
C TYR A 72 13.34 -7.00 2.16
N CYS A 73 12.69 -8.15 2.39
CA CYS A 73 11.56 -8.27 3.31
C CYS A 73 11.94 -7.92 4.75
N GLU A 74 13.11 -8.36 5.22
CA GLU A 74 13.64 -8.02 6.54
C GLU A 74 13.82 -6.51 6.72
N LYS A 75 14.34 -5.85 5.68
CA LYS A 75 14.61 -4.40 5.69
C LYS A 75 13.34 -3.55 5.58
N MET A 76 12.22 -4.11 5.10
CA MET A 76 10.98 -3.39 4.86
C MET A 76 9.75 -4.00 5.54
N GLN A 77 9.16 -5.07 5.00
CA GLN A 77 7.92 -5.66 5.48
C GLN A 77 8.00 -6.10 6.94
N CYS A 78 9.13 -6.62 7.39
CA CYS A 78 9.35 -7.02 8.78
C CYS A 78 9.46 -5.80 9.73
N LYS A 79 9.87 -4.63 9.23
CA LYS A 79 9.96 -3.40 10.03
C LYS A 79 8.60 -2.78 10.30
N THR A 80 7.64 -2.98 9.41
CA THR A 80 6.27 -2.44 9.53
C THR A 80 5.27 -3.48 10.05
N GLY A 81 5.62 -4.77 10.00
CA GLY A 81 4.70 -5.86 10.31
C GLY A 81 3.63 -6.07 9.22
N ALA A 82 3.92 -5.62 8.00
CA ALA A 82 3.05 -5.81 6.84
C ALA A 82 2.77 -7.30 6.63
N THR A 83 1.50 -7.68 6.45
CA THR A 83 1.18 -9.04 6.00
C THR A 83 1.63 -9.20 4.55
N ILE A 84 2.44 -10.23 4.28
CA ILE A 84 2.89 -10.58 2.95
C ILE A 84 1.88 -11.55 2.32
N TYR A 85 1.33 -11.11 1.19
CA TYR A 85 0.63 -11.91 0.21
C TYR A 85 1.59 -12.18 -0.96
N LEU A 86 2.08 -13.42 -1.04
CA LEU A 86 2.96 -13.88 -2.12
C LEU A 86 2.14 -14.46 -3.29
N THR A 87 2.31 -13.93 -4.49
CA THR A 87 1.76 -14.51 -5.73
C THR A 87 2.82 -15.32 -6.46
N GLY A 88 2.46 -16.51 -6.91
CA GLY A 88 3.29 -17.37 -7.75
C GLY A 88 3.02 -17.18 -9.24
N HIS A 89 3.80 -17.92 -10.03
CA HIS A 89 3.56 -18.14 -11.45
C HIS A 89 2.97 -19.54 -11.65
N CYS A 90 1.78 -19.63 -12.25
CA CYS A 90 1.17 -20.91 -12.56
C CYS A 90 1.89 -21.56 -13.76
N VAL A 91 2.30 -22.82 -13.62
CA VAL A 91 2.76 -23.64 -14.75
C VAL A 91 1.70 -24.69 -15.02
N ARG A 92 1.40 -24.94 -16.30
CA ARG A 92 0.42 -25.94 -16.71
C ARG A 92 1.02 -27.35 -16.64
N TYR A 93 0.74 -28.05 -15.56
CA TYR A 93 0.88 -29.48 -15.33
C TYR A 93 -0.44 -30.22 -15.56
N HIS A 94 -0.35 -31.47 -16.02
CA HIS A 94 -1.51 -32.26 -16.43
C HIS A 94 -1.58 -33.65 -15.78
N SER A 95 -0.49 -34.11 -15.17
CA SER A 95 -0.46 -35.40 -14.45
C SER A 95 -0.47 -35.23 -12.94
N GLU A 96 -0.93 -36.26 -12.24
CA GLU A 96 -0.94 -36.33 -10.77
C GLU A 96 0.47 -36.16 -10.18
N GLU A 97 1.47 -36.80 -10.79
CA GLU A 97 2.87 -36.74 -10.35
C GLU A 97 3.42 -35.31 -10.43
N GLU A 98 3.17 -34.61 -11.55
CA GLU A 98 3.59 -33.22 -11.72
C GLU A 98 2.90 -32.27 -10.74
N LEU A 99 1.61 -32.47 -10.46
CA LEU A 99 0.86 -31.65 -9.49
C LEU A 99 1.37 -31.85 -8.06
N CYS A 100 1.68 -33.09 -7.68
CA CYS A 100 2.28 -33.39 -6.38
C CYS A 100 3.67 -32.75 -6.26
N GLU A 101 4.50 -32.87 -7.29
CA GLU A 101 5.83 -32.29 -7.31
C GLU A 101 5.78 -30.75 -7.30
N TYR A 102 4.84 -30.14 -8.03
CA TYR A 102 4.61 -28.70 -7.96
C TYR A 102 4.23 -28.24 -6.55
N ALA A 103 3.25 -28.89 -5.92
CA ALA A 103 2.81 -28.53 -4.58
C ALA A 103 3.93 -28.68 -3.55
N LYS A 104 4.71 -29.76 -3.64
CA LYS A 104 5.92 -30.00 -2.85
C LYS A 104 6.94 -28.88 -3.01
N ASN A 105 7.26 -28.50 -4.24
CA ASN A 105 8.23 -27.44 -4.53
C ASN A 105 7.78 -26.07 -4.01
N VAL A 106 6.48 -25.74 -4.12
CA VAL A 106 5.94 -24.52 -3.52
C VAL A 106 6.06 -24.57 -1.99
N ALA A 107 5.71 -25.70 -1.37
CA ALA A 107 5.79 -25.86 0.07
C ALA A 107 7.25 -25.80 0.59
N ASP A 108 8.22 -26.35 -0.16
CA ASP A 108 9.66 -26.25 0.14
C ASP A 108 10.11 -24.78 0.19
N ARG A 109 9.75 -23.99 -0.83
CA ARG A 109 10.08 -22.55 -0.88
C ARG A 109 9.44 -21.74 0.24
N LEU A 110 8.14 -21.97 0.50
CA LEU A 110 7.44 -21.30 1.59
C LEU A 110 8.03 -21.69 2.95
N SER A 111 8.37 -22.96 3.15
CA SER A 111 9.04 -23.44 4.36
C SER A 111 10.41 -22.76 4.54
N TYR A 112 11.20 -22.66 3.47
CA TYR A 112 12.49 -21.97 3.49
C TYR A 112 12.34 -20.51 3.93
N LEU A 113 11.47 -19.75 3.27
CA LEU A 113 11.23 -18.33 3.58
C LEU A 113 10.70 -18.12 5.00
N ILE A 114 9.73 -18.94 5.45
CA ILE A 114 9.08 -18.74 6.76
C ILE A 114 9.97 -19.24 7.90
N HIS A 115 10.48 -20.47 7.80
CA HIS A 115 11.11 -21.15 8.92
C HIS A 115 12.63 -20.95 8.95
N GLU A 116 13.29 -20.95 7.80
CA GLU A 116 14.75 -20.74 7.76
C GLU A 116 15.11 -19.25 7.68
N LYS A 117 14.37 -18.46 6.91
CA LYS A 117 14.60 -17.00 6.80
C LYS A 117 13.78 -16.15 7.76
N GLY A 118 12.84 -16.74 8.50
CA GLY A 118 12.09 -16.06 9.56
C GLY A 118 11.00 -15.11 9.08
N LEU A 119 10.54 -15.22 7.82
CA LEU A 119 9.47 -14.37 7.25
C LEU A 119 8.07 -14.78 7.74
N SER A 120 7.84 -14.68 9.05
CA SER A 120 6.58 -15.05 9.71
C SER A 120 5.36 -14.21 9.31
N ASN A 121 5.60 -13.06 8.66
CA ASN A 121 4.58 -12.20 8.09
C ASN A 121 4.07 -12.68 6.72
N LEU A 122 4.72 -13.67 6.10
CA LEU A 122 4.20 -14.40 4.95
C LEU A 122 3.06 -15.31 5.37
N GLN A 123 1.84 -14.90 5.02
CA GLN A 123 0.61 -15.52 5.53
C GLN A 123 -0.36 -15.94 4.43
N ILE A 124 -0.17 -15.45 3.20
CA ILE A 124 -1.07 -15.70 2.08
C ILE A 124 -0.26 -16.07 0.85
N TYR A 125 -0.67 -17.14 0.17
CA TYR A 125 -0.13 -17.56 -1.11
C TYR A 125 -1.26 -17.64 -2.15
N CYS A 126 -1.04 -17.04 -3.31
CA CYS A 126 -1.83 -17.28 -4.52
C CYS A 126 -0.97 -17.98 -5.55
N MET A 127 -1.50 -19.03 -6.17
CA MET A 127 -0.75 -19.80 -7.17
C MET A 127 -0.64 -19.10 -8.53
N SER A 128 -1.57 -18.20 -8.86
CA SER A 128 -1.68 -17.57 -10.17
C SER A 128 -2.09 -16.10 -10.05
N ASN A 129 -1.31 -15.22 -10.67
CA ASN A 129 -1.69 -13.82 -10.83
C ASN A 129 -2.77 -13.67 -11.90
N GLU A 130 -3.86 -12.97 -11.60
CA GLU A 130 -4.89 -12.58 -12.58
C GLU A 130 -5.46 -13.76 -13.37
N LEU A 131 -6.10 -14.69 -12.66
CA LEU A 131 -6.61 -15.97 -13.18
C LEU A 131 -7.51 -15.87 -14.44
N SER A 132 -8.04 -14.68 -14.71
CA SER A 132 -8.96 -14.41 -15.80
C SER A 132 -8.39 -13.60 -16.97
N LEU A 133 -7.11 -13.25 -16.93
CA LEU A 133 -6.44 -12.59 -18.07
C LEU A 133 -5.72 -13.62 -18.96
N ASP A 134 -5.80 -13.38 -20.27
CA ASP A 134 -5.13 -14.19 -21.30
C ASP A 134 -3.60 -14.27 -21.03
N ASP A 135 -2.98 -15.39 -21.40
CA ASP A 135 -1.54 -15.71 -21.26
C ASP A 135 -1.19 -16.52 -19.98
N TRP A 136 -0.63 -15.90 -18.94
CA TRP A 136 -0.02 -16.56 -17.77
C TRP A 136 -1.02 -17.12 -16.74
N GLY A 137 -2.25 -16.61 -16.72
CA GLY A 137 -3.25 -16.86 -15.67
C GLY A 137 -4.46 -17.69 -16.08
N ASP A 138 -4.65 -17.93 -17.38
CA ASP A 138 -5.87 -18.41 -18.07
C ASP A 138 -6.39 -19.78 -17.59
N LEU A 139 -6.91 -19.81 -16.37
CA LEU A 139 -7.60 -20.94 -15.74
C LEU A 139 -9.06 -20.61 -15.42
N ASN A 140 -9.54 -19.40 -15.74
CA ASN A 140 -10.95 -19.01 -15.62
C ASN A 140 -11.89 -19.92 -16.43
N PHE A 141 -11.43 -20.49 -17.54
CA PHE A 141 -12.17 -21.48 -18.33
C PHE A 141 -11.85 -22.93 -17.92
N GLU A 142 -10.87 -23.14 -17.04
CA GLU A 142 -10.42 -24.42 -16.51
C GLU A 142 -10.55 -24.48 -14.97
N MET A 143 -11.63 -23.94 -14.42
CA MET A 143 -11.80 -23.83 -12.96
C MET A 143 -11.72 -25.16 -12.20
N ALA A 144 -12.08 -26.28 -12.84
CA ALA A 144 -11.88 -27.62 -12.28
C ALA A 144 -10.38 -27.97 -12.14
N THR A 145 -9.58 -27.61 -13.13
CA THR A 145 -8.11 -27.68 -13.07
C THR A 145 -7.60 -26.82 -11.92
N PHE A 146 -8.02 -25.55 -11.85
CA PHE A 146 -7.64 -24.64 -10.77
C PHE A 146 -7.93 -25.20 -9.37
N LYS A 147 -9.12 -25.78 -9.16
CA LYS A 147 -9.48 -26.48 -7.92
C LYS A 147 -8.53 -27.65 -7.63
N ASN A 148 -8.12 -28.39 -8.65
CA ASN A 148 -7.19 -29.51 -8.49
C ASN A 148 -5.84 -29.04 -7.93
N TYR A 149 -5.24 -28.01 -8.54
CA TYR A 149 -4.01 -27.38 -8.01
C TYR A 149 -4.15 -26.92 -6.56
N HIS A 150 -5.23 -26.21 -6.25
CA HIS A 150 -5.52 -25.76 -4.89
C HIS A 150 -5.62 -26.92 -3.89
N THR A 151 -6.16 -28.06 -4.31
CA THR A 151 -6.30 -29.24 -3.46
C THR A 151 -4.92 -29.83 -3.13
N HIS A 152 -4.03 -29.98 -4.13
CA HIS A 152 -2.66 -30.45 -3.90
C HIS A 152 -1.87 -29.51 -3.00
N LEU A 153 -1.92 -28.20 -3.28
CA LEU A 153 -1.26 -27.18 -2.45
C LEU A 153 -1.79 -27.22 -1.01
N TYR A 154 -3.11 -27.29 -0.84
CA TYR A 154 -3.73 -27.34 0.49
C TYR A 154 -3.26 -28.56 1.28
N ASN A 155 -3.29 -29.74 0.66
CA ASN A 155 -2.88 -30.98 1.31
C ASN A 155 -1.41 -30.94 1.73
N GLU A 156 -0.53 -30.43 0.87
CA GLU A 156 0.89 -30.33 1.16
C GLU A 156 1.20 -29.27 2.23
N PHE A 157 0.52 -28.13 2.22
CA PHE A 157 0.69 -27.12 3.27
C PHE A 157 0.24 -27.66 4.63
N ARG A 158 -0.86 -28.41 4.65
CA ARG A 158 -1.39 -29.03 5.87
C ARG A 158 -0.51 -30.17 6.38
N SER A 159 0.03 -31.01 5.51
CA SER A 159 0.92 -32.12 5.89
C SER A 159 2.19 -31.62 6.61
N ARG A 160 2.62 -30.40 6.28
CA ARG A 160 3.81 -29.73 6.83
C ARG A 160 3.51 -28.69 7.92
N ASN A 161 2.24 -28.45 8.25
CA ASN A 161 1.81 -27.39 9.17
C ASN A 161 2.28 -25.98 8.77
N LEU A 162 2.34 -25.68 7.47
CA LEU A 162 2.69 -24.34 6.99
C LEU A 162 1.59 -23.33 7.38
N PRO A 163 1.94 -22.18 8.01
CA PRO A 163 0.97 -21.20 8.49
C PRO A 163 0.48 -20.26 7.38
N VAL A 164 0.27 -20.78 6.17
CA VAL A 164 -0.07 -20.00 4.96
C VAL A 164 -1.47 -20.35 4.47
N LYS A 165 -2.25 -19.32 4.16
CA LYS A 165 -3.58 -19.46 3.55
C LYS A 165 -3.46 -19.43 2.03
N LEU A 166 -4.22 -20.29 1.36
CA LEU A 166 -4.43 -20.17 -0.08
C LEU A 166 -5.47 -19.08 -0.38
N LEU A 167 -5.13 -18.21 -1.33
CA LEU A 167 -6.03 -17.19 -1.90
C LEU A 167 -6.67 -17.70 -3.19
N ALA A 168 -7.98 -17.53 -3.34
CA ALA A 168 -8.70 -17.79 -4.58
C ALA A 168 -9.61 -16.61 -4.97
N THR A 169 -9.80 -16.22 -6.22
CA THR A 169 -9.16 -16.74 -7.42
C THR A 169 -8.16 -15.75 -7.98
N ASP A 170 -8.02 -14.57 -7.37
CA ASP A 170 -7.19 -13.47 -7.86
C ASP A 170 -7.61 -13.01 -9.27
N ALA A 171 -8.91 -13.03 -9.58
CA ALA A 171 -9.43 -12.68 -10.89
C ALA A 171 -9.44 -11.16 -11.14
N SER A 172 -9.25 -10.78 -12.39
CA SER A 172 -9.18 -9.40 -12.91
C SER A 172 -9.87 -9.30 -14.27
N PRO A 173 -10.69 -8.28 -14.57
CA PRO A 173 -11.18 -7.22 -13.68
C PRO A 173 -12.37 -7.69 -12.79
N CYS A 174 -13.15 -6.77 -12.21
CA CYS A 174 -14.23 -7.10 -11.27
C CYS A 174 -15.40 -7.86 -11.93
N GLU A 175 -15.55 -7.70 -13.24
CA GLU A 175 -16.47 -8.46 -14.11
C GLU A 175 -16.05 -9.92 -14.28
N ARG A 176 -14.94 -10.34 -13.65
CA ARG A 176 -14.47 -11.72 -13.60
C ARG A 176 -14.55 -12.32 -12.20
N TRP A 177 -15.05 -11.57 -11.21
CA TRP A 177 -15.18 -12.07 -9.84
C TRP A 177 -16.27 -13.17 -9.70
N GLU A 178 -17.06 -13.47 -10.73
CA GLU A 178 -17.94 -14.65 -10.77
C GLU A 178 -17.19 -15.99 -10.61
N THR A 179 -15.87 -16.01 -10.85
CA THR A 179 -15.02 -17.17 -10.52
C THR A 179 -15.05 -17.51 -9.02
N ILE A 180 -15.31 -16.53 -8.15
CA ILE A 180 -15.49 -16.74 -6.71
C ILE A 180 -16.80 -17.48 -6.44
N GLU A 181 -17.88 -17.11 -7.12
CA GLU A 181 -19.16 -17.83 -7.04
C GLU A 181 -18.98 -19.29 -7.46
N TRP A 182 -18.26 -19.52 -8.57
CA TRP A 182 -17.92 -20.88 -9.00
C TRP A 182 -17.12 -21.63 -7.93
N ALA A 183 -16.09 -21.01 -7.35
CA ALA A 183 -15.23 -21.63 -6.34
C ALA A 183 -16.02 -22.01 -5.08
N ILE A 184 -16.97 -21.17 -4.66
CA ILE A 184 -17.89 -21.46 -3.56
C ILE A 184 -18.78 -22.66 -3.92
N ALA A 185 -19.47 -22.61 -5.05
CA ALA A 185 -20.40 -23.65 -5.49
C ALA A 185 -19.72 -25.01 -5.68
N ASN A 186 -18.44 -25.02 -6.00
CA ASN A 186 -17.65 -26.23 -6.26
C ASN A 186 -16.77 -26.64 -5.08
N GLY A 187 -17.05 -26.15 -3.87
CA GLY A 187 -16.45 -26.68 -2.64
C GLY A 187 -14.99 -26.29 -2.42
N MET A 188 -14.55 -25.12 -2.89
CA MET A 188 -13.21 -24.60 -2.60
C MET A 188 -13.09 -23.88 -1.25
N VAL A 189 -14.21 -23.51 -0.61
CA VAL A 189 -14.21 -22.82 0.71
C VAL A 189 -13.36 -23.52 1.79
N PRO A 190 -13.35 -24.87 1.93
CA PRO A 190 -12.52 -25.55 2.92
C PRO A 190 -11.01 -25.50 2.61
N ILE A 191 -10.63 -25.34 1.35
CA ILE A 191 -9.23 -25.36 0.89
C ILE A 191 -8.68 -23.97 0.56
N SER A 192 -9.54 -22.95 0.50
CA SER A 192 -9.18 -21.54 0.34
C SER A 192 -9.44 -20.76 1.63
N GLY A 193 -8.37 -20.23 2.23
CA GLY A 193 -8.43 -19.51 3.50
C GLY A 193 -8.83 -18.05 3.35
N VAL A 194 -8.70 -17.49 2.15
CA VAL A 194 -9.06 -16.13 1.78
C VAL A 194 -9.43 -16.08 0.31
N PHE A 195 -10.22 -15.08 -0.08
CA PHE A 195 -10.55 -14.83 -1.48
C PHE A 195 -10.06 -13.46 -1.92
N GLY A 196 -9.85 -13.27 -3.22
CA GLY A 196 -9.40 -11.98 -3.73
C GLY A 196 -9.52 -11.85 -5.24
N GLY A 197 -9.30 -10.62 -5.69
CA GLY A 197 -9.33 -10.22 -7.09
C GLY A 197 -8.75 -8.82 -7.27
N HIS A 198 -8.62 -8.38 -8.51
CA HIS A 198 -8.05 -7.10 -8.90
C HIS A 198 -9.07 -6.24 -9.65
N HIS A 199 -8.84 -4.93 -9.67
CA HIS A 199 -9.58 -4.03 -10.55
C HIS A 199 -8.79 -2.78 -10.90
N TYR A 200 -8.82 -2.40 -12.18
CA TYR A 200 -8.25 -1.15 -12.68
C TYR A 200 -9.36 -0.28 -13.27
N VAL A 201 -9.44 0.98 -12.81
CA VAL A 201 -10.53 1.91 -13.14
C VAL A 201 -10.36 2.46 -14.55
N ASN A 202 -10.71 1.63 -15.52
CA ASN A 202 -10.45 1.92 -16.93
C ASN A 202 -11.59 2.66 -17.64
N ASP A 203 -12.79 2.63 -17.05
CA ASP A 203 -14.01 3.10 -17.72
C ASP A 203 -14.61 4.34 -17.03
N PHE A 204 -13.88 4.93 -16.06
CA PHE A 204 -14.25 6.17 -15.37
C PHE A 204 -13.09 7.16 -15.40
N GLU A 205 -13.38 8.38 -15.83
CA GLU A 205 -12.45 9.50 -15.66
C GLU A 205 -12.30 9.87 -14.18
N PRO A 206 -11.16 10.45 -13.75
CA PRO A 206 -10.98 10.92 -12.37
C PRO A 206 -12.10 11.83 -11.85
N GLU A 207 -12.71 12.62 -12.74
CA GLU A 207 -13.80 13.54 -12.45
C GLU A 207 -15.15 12.86 -12.21
N ASP A 208 -15.32 11.59 -12.58
CA ASP A 208 -16.61 10.90 -12.49
C ASP A 208 -16.99 10.56 -11.04
N LEU A 209 -18.06 11.20 -10.56
CA LEU A 209 -18.55 11.09 -9.18
C LEU A 209 -19.33 9.80 -8.91
N GLU A 210 -19.86 9.13 -9.94
CA GLU A 210 -20.61 7.88 -9.79
C GLU A 210 -19.69 6.68 -9.50
N PHE A 211 -18.41 6.80 -9.88
CA PHE A 211 -17.40 5.75 -9.69
C PHE A 211 -17.41 5.18 -8.27
N TYR A 212 -17.37 6.03 -7.24
CA TYR A 212 -17.34 5.60 -5.83
C TYR A 212 -18.47 4.63 -5.50
N LYS A 213 -19.70 4.98 -5.91
CA LYS A 213 -20.90 4.21 -5.61
C LYS A 213 -20.90 2.88 -6.37
N VAL A 214 -20.52 2.91 -7.66
CA VAL A 214 -20.43 1.72 -8.50
C VAL A 214 -19.39 0.75 -7.94
N PHE A 215 -18.17 1.23 -7.68
CA PHE A 215 -17.09 0.39 -7.19
C PHE A 215 -17.37 -0.16 -5.78
N LYS A 216 -17.89 0.66 -4.86
CA LYS A 216 -18.33 0.19 -3.54
C LYS A 216 -19.32 -0.96 -3.65
N ARG A 217 -20.29 -0.88 -4.58
CA ARG A 217 -21.28 -1.94 -4.80
C ARG A 217 -20.62 -3.24 -5.27
N HIS A 218 -19.72 -3.19 -6.25
CA HIS A 218 -19.00 -4.39 -6.70
C HIS A 218 -18.23 -5.06 -5.56
N CYS A 219 -17.51 -4.29 -4.75
CA CYS A 219 -16.83 -4.83 -3.57
C CYS A 219 -17.83 -5.41 -2.54
N GLN A 220 -18.96 -4.74 -2.33
CA GLN A 220 -19.95 -5.16 -1.34
C GLN A 220 -20.62 -6.48 -1.72
N ASP A 221 -20.89 -6.68 -3.01
CA ASP A 221 -21.51 -7.89 -3.53
C ASP A 221 -20.62 -9.11 -3.26
N VAL A 222 -19.33 -9.06 -3.60
CA VAL A 222 -18.39 -10.17 -3.32
C VAL A 222 -18.14 -10.39 -1.83
N VAL A 223 -18.04 -9.32 -1.02
CA VAL A 223 -17.89 -9.44 0.43
C VAL A 223 -19.11 -10.13 1.05
N ASN A 224 -20.32 -9.79 0.60
CA ASN A 224 -21.55 -10.38 1.08
C ASN A 224 -21.68 -11.87 0.70
N GLN A 225 -21.20 -12.26 -0.48
CA GLN A 225 -21.16 -13.67 -0.88
C GLN A 225 -20.26 -14.53 0.03
N LEU A 226 -19.16 -13.97 0.52
CA LEU A 226 -18.17 -14.68 1.34
C LEU A 226 -18.51 -14.71 2.84
N LYS A 227 -19.34 -13.78 3.30
CA LYS A 227 -19.70 -13.61 4.72
C LYS A 227 -20.30 -14.87 5.37
N PRO A 228 -21.24 -15.62 4.75
CA PRO A 228 -21.80 -16.85 5.32
C PRO A 228 -20.76 -17.95 5.57
N TYR A 229 -19.62 -17.88 4.88
CA TYR A 229 -18.54 -18.87 4.97
C TYR A 229 -17.40 -18.42 5.89
N GLU A 230 -17.56 -17.28 6.56
CA GLU A 230 -16.52 -16.64 7.38
C GLU A 230 -15.21 -16.45 6.59
N ARG A 231 -15.33 -16.09 5.31
CA ARG A 231 -14.19 -15.80 4.44
C ARG A 231 -14.07 -14.30 4.19
N ARG A 232 -12.83 -13.88 3.93
CA ARG A 232 -12.45 -12.48 3.68
C ARG A 232 -12.17 -12.29 2.20
N PHE A 233 -12.44 -11.08 1.71
CA PHE A 233 -12.04 -10.64 0.37
C PHE A 233 -10.85 -9.69 0.45
N ILE A 234 -9.84 -9.89 -0.39
CA ILE A 234 -8.69 -9.01 -0.57
C ILE A 234 -8.73 -8.42 -1.97
N LEU A 235 -8.59 -7.10 -2.05
CA LEU A 235 -8.35 -6.42 -3.32
C LEU A 235 -6.85 -6.47 -3.61
N GLY A 236 -6.41 -7.55 -4.24
CA GLY A 236 -4.99 -7.91 -4.39
C GLY A 236 -4.20 -6.87 -5.18
N GLU A 237 -4.82 -6.28 -6.19
CA GLU A 237 -4.30 -5.14 -6.91
C GLU A 237 -5.44 -4.19 -7.26
N PHE A 238 -5.15 -2.91 -7.17
CA PHE A 238 -5.99 -1.91 -7.78
C PHE A 238 -5.20 -0.74 -8.32
N GLY A 239 -5.80 -0.02 -9.25
CA GLY A 239 -5.20 1.18 -9.85
C GLY A 239 -6.21 1.92 -10.73
N LEU A 240 -5.79 3.06 -11.27
CA LEU A 240 -6.60 3.84 -12.21
C LEU A 240 -6.52 3.32 -13.65
N ALA A 241 -7.01 4.12 -14.59
CA ALA A 241 -6.95 3.83 -16.01
C ALA A 241 -5.52 3.64 -16.50
N GLN A 242 -5.34 2.62 -17.34
CA GLN A 242 -4.05 2.26 -17.93
C GLN A 242 -3.95 2.91 -19.32
N ALA A 243 -2.80 3.52 -19.64
CA ALA A 243 -2.63 4.27 -20.90
C ALA A 243 -2.82 3.40 -22.16
N PHE A 244 -2.68 2.08 -22.05
CA PHE A 244 -2.88 1.15 -23.15
C PHE A 244 -4.33 1.17 -23.71
N LYS A 245 -5.34 1.46 -22.88
CA LYS A 245 -6.74 1.53 -23.34
C LYS A 245 -7.03 2.75 -24.23
N GLN A 246 -6.15 3.75 -24.24
CA GLN A 246 -6.21 4.87 -25.19
C GLN A 246 -5.49 4.59 -26.53
N GLY A 247 -5.20 3.30 -26.83
CA GLY A 247 -4.61 2.89 -28.12
C GLY A 247 -3.09 2.81 -28.14
N LYS A 248 -2.40 2.98 -27.00
CA LYS A 248 -0.93 2.91 -26.88
C LYS A 248 -0.46 1.63 -26.19
N GLN A 249 -0.99 0.47 -26.59
CA GLN A 249 -0.67 -0.80 -25.92
C GLN A 249 0.78 -1.22 -26.08
N ASN A 250 1.38 -0.89 -27.23
CA ASN A 250 2.77 -1.16 -27.55
C ASN A 250 3.37 0.07 -28.23
N ILE A 251 4.50 0.57 -27.71
CA ILE A 251 5.30 1.59 -28.37
C ILE A 251 6.64 0.94 -28.71
N ASN A 252 6.96 0.84 -30.00
CA ASN A 252 8.20 0.22 -30.48
C ASN A 252 8.46 -1.20 -29.94
N GLY A 253 7.40 -2.00 -29.73
CA GLY A 253 7.51 -3.36 -29.20
C GLY A 253 7.55 -3.47 -27.67
N VAL A 254 7.44 -2.36 -26.94
CA VAL A 254 7.34 -2.33 -25.48
C VAL A 254 5.89 -2.18 -25.05
N LYS A 255 5.38 -3.14 -24.27
CA LYS A 255 4.07 -3.13 -23.61
C LYS A 255 4.04 -2.01 -22.56
N MET A 256 3.07 -1.12 -22.69
CA MET A 256 2.91 0.03 -21.80
C MET A 256 1.99 -0.33 -20.64
N ASP A 257 2.57 -0.67 -19.50
CA ASP A 257 1.87 -0.84 -18.23
C ASP A 257 2.08 0.42 -17.38
N VAL A 258 1.40 1.51 -17.76
CA VAL A 258 1.59 2.82 -17.12
C VAL A 258 0.25 3.46 -16.77
N CYS A 259 0.23 4.21 -15.66
CA CYS A 259 -0.94 4.98 -15.25
C CYS A 259 -1.17 6.15 -16.21
N ASP A 260 -2.38 6.26 -16.76
CA ASP A 260 -2.71 7.32 -17.71
C ASP A 260 -2.60 8.73 -17.10
N ALA A 261 -2.97 8.86 -15.81
CA ALA A 261 -2.95 10.13 -15.10
C ALA A 261 -1.57 10.81 -15.05
N PHE A 262 -0.49 10.02 -15.11
CA PHE A 262 0.88 10.53 -15.09
C PHE A 262 1.31 11.17 -16.42
N TYR A 263 0.55 10.98 -17.49
CA TYR A 263 0.88 11.46 -18.83
C TYR A 263 -0.17 12.40 -19.43
N ASN A 264 -1.32 12.55 -18.78
CA ASN A 264 -2.43 13.39 -19.26
C ASN A 264 -2.60 14.69 -18.46
N GLY A 265 -1.69 14.99 -17.52
CA GLY A 265 -1.74 16.20 -16.69
C GLY A 265 -2.68 16.12 -15.48
N LYS A 266 -3.25 14.94 -15.19
CA LYS A 266 -4.18 14.74 -14.07
C LYS A 266 -3.54 14.04 -12.86
N GLU A 267 -2.22 13.90 -12.77
CA GLU A 267 -1.54 13.18 -11.67
C GLU A 267 -2.06 13.61 -10.29
N ALA A 268 -2.05 14.92 -10.00
CA ALA A 268 -2.57 15.44 -8.73
C ALA A 268 -4.08 15.13 -8.53
N TYR A 269 -4.92 15.53 -9.48
CA TYR A 269 -6.37 15.35 -9.35
C TYR A 269 -6.78 13.86 -9.22
N SER A 270 -6.08 12.98 -9.92
CA SER A 270 -6.35 11.53 -9.91
C SER A 270 -6.11 10.87 -8.55
N ALA A 271 -5.33 11.49 -7.66
CA ALA A 271 -5.14 11.01 -6.29
C ALA A 271 -6.47 10.94 -5.50
N LEU A 272 -7.43 11.80 -5.84
CA LEU A 272 -8.79 11.77 -5.28
C LEU A 272 -9.47 10.45 -5.60
N GLN A 273 -9.46 10.02 -6.87
CA GLN A 273 -10.10 8.78 -7.32
C GLN A 273 -9.43 7.53 -6.70
N VAL A 274 -8.10 7.52 -6.56
CA VAL A 274 -7.38 6.44 -5.87
C VAL A 274 -7.84 6.31 -4.41
N CYS A 275 -7.95 7.43 -3.71
CA CYS A 275 -8.40 7.43 -2.32
C CYS A 275 -9.89 7.05 -2.21
N GLU A 276 -10.74 7.51 -3.12
CA GLU A 276 -12.14 7.09 -3.21
C GLU A 276 -12.27 5.58 -3.41
N MET A 277 -11.44 5.00 -4.27
CA MET A 277 -11.40 3.56 -4.51
C MET A 277 -11.06 2.78 -3.24
N ALA A 278 -10.02 3.21 -2.51
CA ALA A 278 -9.61 2.60 -1.25
C ALA A 278 -10.71 2.72 -0.17
N LEU A 279 -11.33 3.89 -0.03
CA LEU A 279 -12.42 4.11 0.92
C LEU A 279 -13.69 3.36 0.54
N ALA A 280 -14.02 3.24 -0.74
CA ALA A 280 -15.13 2.44 -1.25
C ALA A 280 -14.93 0.96 -0.89
N ALA A 281 -13.75 0.41 -1.16
CA ALA A 281 -13.40 -0.97 -0.82
C ALA A 281 -13.46 -1.21 0.71
N MET A 282 -12.86 -0.32 1.51
CA MET A 282 -12.92 -0.41 2.97
C MET A 282 -14.36 -0.40 3.48
N ASN A 283 -15.17 0.55 3.02
CA ASN A 283 -16.56 0.70 3.45
C ASN A 283 -17.48 -0.43 2.94
N ALA A 284 -17.05 -1.17 1.92
CA ALA A 284 -17.71 -2.39 1.46
C ALA A 284 -17.34 -3.64 2.29
N GLY A 285 -16.35 -3.54 3.18
CA GLY A 285 -15.86 -4.63 4.01
C GLY A 285 -14.73 -5.45 3.40
N VAL A 286 -14.03 -4.91 2.39
CA VAL A 286 -12.77 -5.50 1.89
C VAL A 286 -11.76 -5.57 3.03
N TYR A 287 -11.14 -6.73 3.21
CA TYR A 287 -10.26 -7.00 4.34
C TYR A 287 -8.92 -6.29 4.20
N ALA A 288 -8.25 -6.40 3.05
CA ALA A 288 -6.97 -5.75 2.79
C ALA A 288 -6.87 -5.38 1.31
N MET A 289 -5.99 -4.44 0.98
CA MET A 289 -5.82 -3.97 -0.39
C MET A 289 -4.39 -3.53 -0.72
N ALA A 290 -3.99 -3.68 -1.97
CA ALA A 290 -2.69 -3.26 -2.48
C ALA A 290 -2.82 -2.43 -3.76
N LEU A 291 -2.28 -1.22 -3.75
CA LEU A 291 -2.18 -0.37 -4.95
C LEU A 291 -1.08 -0.92 -5.86
N TRP A 292 -1.36 -1.03 -7.16
CA TRP A 292 -0.35 -1.26 -8.20
C TRP A 292 0.28 0.08 -8.54
N THR A 293 1.56 0.35 -8.25
CA THR A 293 2.56 -0.43 -7.48
C THR A 293 3.26 0.48 -6.46
N PHE A 294 4.22 0.00 -5.65
CA PHE A 294 4.90 0.85 -4.66
C PHE A 294 5.87 1.87 -5.28
N THR A 295 6.80 1.41 -6.11
CA THR A 295 7.73 2.25 -6.87
C THR A 295 7.72 1.85 -8.34
N ASP A 296 7.92 2.81 -9.23
CA ASP A 296 8.12 2.51 -10.65
C ASP A 296 9.25 1.48 -10.83
N LEU A 297 9.15 0.64 -11.86
CA LEU A 297 10.27 -0.22 -12.27
C LEU A 297 11.20 0.55 -13.22
N PRO A 298 12.50 0.22 -13.26
CA PRO A 298 13.42 0.84 -14.21
C PRO A 298 12.95 0.56 -15.63
N ASN A 299 13.33 1.45 -16.56
CA ASN A 299 13.05 1.20 -17.97
C ASN A 299 13.73 -0.11 -18.40
N PRO A 300 13.04 -0.94 -19.20
CA PRO A 300 13.63 -2.20 -19.66
C PRO A 300 14.93 -1.98 -20.44
N GLU A 301 15.98 -2.72 -20.09
CA GLU A 301 17.18 -2.83 -20.92
C GLU A 301 17.01 -3.93 -21.98
N GLY A 302 17.48 -3.68 -23.21
CA GLY A 302 17.44 -4.67 -24.30
C GLY A 302 16.02 -4.96 -24.83
N MET A 303 15.71 -6.24 -25.08
CA MET A 303 14.40 -6.70 -25.60
C MET A 303 13.37 -7.01 -24.49
N SER A 304 13.53 -6.43 -23.30
CA SER A 304 12.49 -6.55 -22.27
C SER A 304 11.25 -5.76 -22.68
N TYR A 305 10.09 -6.42 -22.60
CA TYR A 305 8.90 -6.06 -23.35
C TYR A 305 7.87 -5.27 -22.54
N ARG A 306 8.15 -4.82 -21.30
CA ARG A 306 7.15 -4.11 -20.47
C ARG A 306 7.75 -2.93 -19.70
N LEU A 307 7.14 -1.76 -19.87
CA LEU A 307 7.38 -0.57 -19.04
C LEU A 307 6.34 -0.53 -17.93
N ASN A 308 6.75 -0.46 -16.66
CA ASN A 308 5.83 -0.31 -15.51
C ASN A 308 6.02 1.05 -14.82
N LYS A 309 5.02 1.93 -14.90
CA LYS A 309 5.03 3.26 -14.25
C LYS A 309 3.71 3.54 -13.54
N TRP A 310 3.70 3.29 -12.23
CA TRP A 310 2.54 3.30 -11.33
C TRP A 310 2.88 3.70 -9.88
N GLY A 311 4.17 3.76 -9.54
CA GLY A 311 4.67 3.89 -8.18
C GLY A 311 4.39 5.23 -7.54
N LEU A 312 4.50 5.29 -6.22
CA LEU A 312 4.56 6.54 -5.46
C LEU A 312 5.89 7.29 -5.67
N THR A 313 6.92 6.60 -6.16
CA THR A 313 8.22 7.16 -6.50
C THR A 313 8.61 6.75 -7.91
N ARG A 314 9.29 7.64 -8.63
CA ARG A 314 9.82 7.38 -9.96
C ARG A 314 11.02 6.44 -9.88
N TRP A 315 11.31 5.78 -11.00
CA TRP A 315 12.56 5.08 -11.27
C TRP A 315 12.83 5.22 -12.76
N ASP A 316 13.34 6.39 -13.15
CA ASP A 316 13.69 6.72 -14.53
C ASP A 316 15.13 7.23 -14.60
N GLY A 317 16.07 6.32 -14.88
CA GLY A 317 17.48 6.58 -14.63
C GLY A 317 17.73 6.85 -13.15
N GLU A 318 18.28 8.03 -12.84
CA GLU A 318 18.51 8.50 -11.47
C GLU A 318 17.38 9.40 -10.92
N ASP A 319 16.26 9.55 -11.66
CA ASP A 319 15.08 10.24 -11.13
C ASP A 319 14.26 9.29 -10.26
N TYR A 320 14.36 9.52 -8.95
CA TYR A 320 13.61 8.83 -7.90
C TYR A 320 12.56 9.71 -7.22
N SER A 321 12.17 10.82 -7.87
CA SER A 321 11.30 11.81 -7.25
C SER A 321 9.94 11.24 -6.85
N PRO A 322 9.35 11.73 -5.74
CA PRO A 322 8.01 11.32 -5.33
C PRO A 322 6.94 11.80 -6.31
N ARG A 323 5.85 11.05 -6.40
CA ARG A 323 4.62 11.39 -7.13
C ARG A 323 3.58 11.98 -6.21
N ASP A 324 2.62 12.69 -6.79
CA ASP A 324 1.59 13.39 -6.00
C ASP A 324 0.74 12.43 -5.15
N TRP A 325 0.61 11.17 -5.60
CA TRP A 325 -0.11 10.11 -4.88
C TRP A 325 0.50 9.78 -3.52
N LEU A 326 1.80 10.03 -3.31
CA LEU A 326 2.46 9.82 -2.02
C LEU A 326 1.78 10.64 -0.92
N TYR A 327 1.46 11.89 -1.22
CA TYR A 327 0.90 12.86 -0.25
C TYR A 327 -0.60 12.68 -0.01
N ALA A 328 -1.25 11.80 -0.77
CA ALA A 328 -2.66 11.49 -0.69
C ALA A 328 -2.87 10.05 -0.17
N TYR A 329 -2.61 9.05 -1.01
CA TYR A 329 -2.79 7.65 -0.67
C TYR A 329 -1.79 7.20 0.42
N GLY A 330 -0.58 7.78 0.46
CA GLY A 330 0.38 7.50 1.53
C GLY A 330 -0.15 7.86 2.93
N LEU A 331 -0.98 8.91 3.06
CA LEU A 331 -1.64 9.21 4.33
C LEU A 331 -2.65 8.12 4.74
N LEU A 332 -3.43 7.62 3.78
CA LEU A 332 -4.38 6.53 4.03
C LEU A 332 -3.61 5.28 4.50
N VAL A 333 -2.51 4.93 3.83
CA VAL A 333 -1.66 3.79 4.21
C VAL A 333 -1.09 3.96 5.63
N LYS A 334 -0.59 5.16 5.97
CA LYS A 334 0.01 5.44 7.29
C LYS A 334 -0.99 5.39 8.43
N TYR A 335 -2.17 5.97 8.24
CA TYR A 335 -3.10 6.23 9.34
C TYR A 335 -4.29 5.27 9.40
N LEU A 336 -4.66 4.61 8.30
CA LEU A 336 -5.69 3.57 8.29
C LEU A 336 -5.08 2.20 8.55
N LYS A 337 -4.58 2.05 9.78
CA LYS A 337 -3.73 0.94 10.21
C LYS A 337 -4.41 -0.42 10.14
N LYS A 338 -3.59 -1.44 9.83
CA LYS A 338 -3.93 -2.85 10.01
C LYS A 338 -4.33 -3.12 11.45
N ASN A 339 -5.21 -4.10 11.62
CA ASN A 339 -5.90 -4.50 12.86
C ASN A 339 -6.88 -3.46 13.42
N GLY A 340 -6.94 -2.24 12.89
CA GLY A 340 -7.99 -1.29 13.20
C GLY A 340 -9.38 -1.85 12.83
N LYS A 341 -10.41 -1.36 13.52
CA LYS A 341 -11.81 -1.67 13.18
C LYS A 341 -12.36 -0.52 12.34
N PRO A 342 -12.79 -0.74 11.09
CA PRO A 342 -13.39 0.30 10.27
C PRO A 342 -14.57 0.96 10.98
N PHE A 343 -14.89 2.22 10.71
CA PHE A 343 -16.15 2.82 11.19
C PHE A 343 -17.30 2.64 10.22
N THR A 344 -18.52 2.73 10.75
CA THR A 344 -19.67 3.10 9.92
C THR A 344 -19.63 4.60 9.68
N VAL A 345 -19.86 5.01 8.44
CA VAL A 345 -19.88 6.43 8.02
C VAL A 345 -21.26 6.76 7.49
N ASP A 346 -21.83 7.85 7.99
CA ASP A 346 -23.10 8.41 7.51
C ASP A 346 -22.92 9.86 7.07
N THR A 347 -23.43 10.20 5.89
CA THR A 347 -23.40 11.55 5.30
C THR A 347 -24.50 11.64 4.25
N ASP A 348 -25.20 12.76 4.21
CA ASP A 348 -26.18 13.10 3.16
C ASP A 348 -25.51 13.82 1.98
N ASP A 349 -24.28 14.28 2.16
CA ASP A 349 -23.48 14.93 1.13
C ASP A 349 -22.75 13.91 0.25
N PHE A 350 -23.26 13.74 -0.97
CA PHE A 350 -22.67 12.84 -1.95
C PHE A 350 -21.37 13.38 -2.60
N LEU A 351 -20.85 14.54 -2.22
CA LEU A 351 -19.53 14.99 -2.66
C LEU A 351 -18.46 14.76 -1.59
N LEU A 352 -18.86 14.26 -0.42
CA LEU A 352 -17.95 13.85 0.65
C LEU A 352 -17.87 12.32 0.69
N ARG A 353 -16.65 11.77 0.51
CA ARG A 353 -16.37 10.35 0.73
C ARG A 353 -15.54 10.19 1.97
N CYS A 354 -16.00 9.39 2.92
CA CYS A 354 -15.27 9.19 4.17
C CYS A 354 -15.17 7.72 4.54
N GLY A 355 -14.07 7.38 5.22
CA GLY A 355 -13.81 6.07 5.83
C GLY A 355 -12.68 6.21 6.84
N GLY A 356 -12.51 5.22 7.71
CA GLY A 356 -11.55 5.32 8.81
C GLY A 356 -11.52 4.09 9.69
N VAL A 357 -10.61 4.06 10.66
CA VAL A 357 -10.46 2.96 11.63
C VAL A 357 -10.28 3.48 13.06
N VAL A 358 -10.76 2.71 14.04
CA VAL A 358 -10.39 2.82 15.47
C VAL A 358 -9.43 1.72 15.84
N ASN A 359 -8.38 2.09 16.56
CA ASN A 359 -7.39 1.20 17.12
C ASN A 359 -7.85 0.68 18.50
N ASP A 360 -7.23 -0.42 18.97
CA ASP A 360 -7.62 -1.05 20.23
C ASP A 360 -7.37 -0.16 21.47
N ASN A 361 -6.44 0.80 21.38
CA ASN A 361 -6.18 1.81 22.41
C ASN A 361 -7.19 2.98 22.40
N GLY A 362 -8.17 2.98 21.48
CA GLY A 362 -9.17 4.04 21.36
C GLY A 362 -8.78 5.20 20.44
N SER A 363 -7.52 5.30 19.99
CA SER A 363 -7.15 6.28 18.96
C SER A 363 -7.84 5.94 17.63
N PHE A 364 -8.05 6.94 16.80
CA PHE A 364 -8.68 6.75 15.50
C PHE A 364 -8.07 7.62 14.42
N SER A 365 -8.30 7.21 13.18
CA SER A 365 -7.99 7.96 11.98
C SER A 365 -9.17 7.92 11.02
N ALA A 366 -9.50 9.06 10.42
CA ALA A 366 -10.52 9.18 9.39
C ALA A 366 -9.94 9.94 8.19
N ALA A 367 -10.29 9.49 6.99
CA ALA A 367 -9.99 10.18 5.73
C ALA A 367 -11.29 10.68 5.10
N ILE A 368 -11.24 11.88 4.52
CA ILE A 368 -12.35 12.55 3.86
C ILE A 368 -11.87 13.05 2.51
N VAL A 369 -12.49 12.59 1.43
CA VAL A 369 -12.31 13.15 0.09
C VAL A 369 -13.41 14.17 -0.13
N ASN A 370 -13.02 15.41 -0.45
CA ASN A 370 -13.92 16.47 -0.84
C ASN A 370 -13.94 16.61 -2.37
N ARG A 371 -15.10 16.39 -2.99
CA ARG A 371 -15.34 16.57 -4.43
C ARG A 371 -16.09 17.86 -4.76
N HIS A 372 -16.37 18.71 -3.77
CA HIS A 372 -16.90 20.05 -4.02
C HIS A 372 -15.91 20.88 -4.84
N GLU A 373 -16.45 21.71 -5.74
CA GLU A 373 -15.67 22.68 -6.53
C GLU A 373 -15.20 23.89 -5.69
N GLU A 374 -15.79 24.07 -4.50
CA GLU A 374 -15.48 25.14 -3.57
C GLU A 374 -15.03 24.60 -2.21
N GLN A 375 -14.38 25.47 -1.43
CA GLN A 375 -14.07 25.21 -0.03
C GLN A 375 -15.36 24.90 0.74
N THR A 376 -15.34 23.87 1.58
CA THR A 376 -16.54 23.36 2.24
C THR A 376 -16.36 23.35 3.76
N ASP A 377 -17.32 23.91 4.48
CA ASP A 377 -17.40 23.78 5.94
C ASP A 377 -18.14 22.50 6.31
N ILE A 378 -17.49 21.67 7.12
CA ILE A 378 -18.00 20.38 7.56
C ILE A 378 -18.02 20.25 9.09
N THR A 379 -18.96 19.44 9.57
CA THR A 379 -18.96 18.94 10.94
C THR A 379 -18.80 17.43 10.91
N VAL A 380 -17.81 16.91 11.63
CA VAL A 380 -17.56 15.48 11.81
C VAL A 380 -18.00 15.09 13.22
N THR A 381 -19.16 14.48 13.35
CA THR A 381 -19.70 13.99 14.64
C THR A 381 -19.17 12.60 14.95
N LEU A 382 -18.90 12.35 16.23
CA LEU A 382 -18.33 11.12 16.75
C LEU A 382 -19.38 10.35 17.56
N GLU A 383 -19.74 9.14 17.13
CA GLU A 383 -20.65 8.26 17.87
C GLU A 383 -19.90 7.03 18.38
N GLY A 384 -19.80 6.91 19.71
CA GLY A 384 -19.04 5.83 20.35
C GLY A 384 -17.52 5.96 20.21
N LEU A 385 -17.05 7.13 19.78
CA LEU A 385 -15.64 7.51 19.70
C LEU A 385 -15.38 8.65 20.67
N CYS A 386 -14.35 8.51 21.51
CA CYS A 386 -13.95 9.52 22.48
C CYS A 386 -12.51 9.94 22.18
N PRO A 387 -12.27 11.09 21.53
CA PRO A 387 -10.92 11.59 21.33
C PRO A 387 -10.29 11.92 22.69
N HIS A 388 -9.12 11.35 22.97
CA HIS A 388 -8.37 11.63 24.21
C HIS A 388 -7.36 12.79 24.05
N GLN A 389 -7.21 13.30 22.84
CA GLN A 389 -6.33 14.42 22.49
C GLN A 389 -6.85 15.11 21.22
N ALA A 390 -6.31 16.30 20.93
CA ALA A 390 -6.55 16.97 19.66
C ALA A 390 -6.14 16.06 18.49
N ALA A 391 -6.79 16.21 17.35
CA ALA A 391 -6.46 15.45 16.17
C ALA A 391 -5.49 16.23 15.28
N ARG A 392 -4.45 15.56 14.77
CA ARG A 392 -3.62 16.07 13.68
C ARG A 392 -4.45 16.06 12.40
N VAL A 393 -4.51 17.19 11.71
CA VAL A 393 -5.18 17.34 10.42
C VAL A 393 -4.14 17.46 9.32
N TYR A 394 -4.17 16.55 8.36
CA TYR A 394 -3.34 16.56 7.16
C TYR A 394 -4.22 16.91 5.97
N ILE A 395 -3.78 17.86 5.15
CA ILE A 395 -4.49 18.28 3.94
C ILE A 395 -3.64 17.98 2.71
N TYR A 396 -4.26 17.30 1.75
CA TYR A 396 -3.84 17.22 0.37
C TYR A 396 -4.80 18.07 -0.47
N ASP A 397 -4.31 19.16 -1.04
CA ASP A 397 -5.05 19.98 -2.01
C ASP A 397 -4.55 19.62 -3.41
N SER A 398 -5.44 19.13 -4.28
CA SER A 398 -5.04 18.73 -5.64
C SER A 398 -4.53 19.90 -6.50
N ALA A 399 -4.91 21.15 -6.15
CA ALA A 399 -4.37 22.34 -6.79
C ALA A 399 -3.00 22.75 -6.21
N ASN A 400 -2.70 22.38 -4.96
CA ASN A 400 -1.50 22.79 -4.22
C ASN A 400 -0.91 21.60 -3.46
N VAL A 401 -0.44 20.59 -4.19
CA VAL A 401 0.11 19.36 -3.61
C VAL A 401 1.29 19.70 -2.68
N PRO A 402 1.34 19.17 -1.44
CA PRO A 402 2.40 19.48 -0.46
C PRO A 402 3.69 18.70 -0.76
N ARG A 403 4.27 18.93 -1.94
CA ARG A 403 5.45 18.21 -2.43
C ARG A 403 6.68 18.47 -1.55
N ASN A 404 7.45 17.43 -1.31
CA ASN A 404 8.73 17.43 -0.61
C ASN A 404 9.81 16.83 -1.52
N ALA A 405 10.98 17.48 -1.63
CA ALA A 405 12.05 17.04 -2.53
C ALA A 405 12.64 15.66 -2.15
N PHE A 406 12.57 15.29 -0.87
CA PHE A 406 13.08 14.04 -0.34
C PHE A 406 11.98 12.99 -0.18
N GLY A 407 10.73 13.28 -0.58
CA GLY A 407 9.58 12.39 -0.42
C GLY A 407 9.21 12.13 1.03
N ASP A 408 9.46 13.07 1.94
CA ASP A 408 8.91 13.01 3.30
C ASP A 408 7.43 13.32 3.27
N LEU A 409 6.63 12.60 4.07
CA LEU A 409 5.23 12.97 4.25
C LEU A 409 5.09 14.35 4.88
N GLN A 410 4.02 15.05 4.49
CA GLN A 410 3.72 16.39 4.97
C GLN A 410 3.47 16.41 6.49
N ALA A 411 3.86 17.50 7.13
CA ALA A 411 3.50 17.78 8.52
C ALA A 411 1.98 18.03 8.66
N PRO A 412 1.40 17.89 9.87
CA PRO A 412 0.03 18.33 10.11
C PRO A 412 -0.15 19.79 9.70
N SER A 413 -1.22 20.08 8.96
CA SER A 413 -1.60 21.45 8.60
C SER A 413 -2.05 22.23 9.83
N PHE A 414 -2.75 21.59 10.77
CA PHE A 414 -3.14 22.14 12.07
C PHE A 414 -3.62 21.03 13.03
N MET A 415 -3.90 21.42 14.27
CA MET A 415 -4.53 20.59 15.30
C MET A 415 -6.01 20.96 15.44
N ALA A 416 -6.90 19.97 15.42
CA ALA A 416 -8.33 20.17 15.63
C ALA A 416 -8.77 19.61 16.99
N GLU A 417 -9.49 20.41 17.77
CA GLU A 417 -10.10 19.97 19.02
C GLU A 417 -11.55 19.54 18.79
N ALA A 418 -11.98 18.49 19.49
CA ALA A 418 -13.37 18.08 19.49
C ALA A 418 -14.15 18.91 20.52
N VAL A 419 -15.29 19.45 20.13
CA VAL A 419 -16.25 20.14 20.99
C VAL A 419 -17.58 19.41 20.87
N ASP A 420 -18.17 19.02 22.00
CA ASP A 420 -19.44 18.27 22.05
C ASP A 420 -19.45 17.05 21.10
N ASP A 421 -18.39 16.23 21.20
CA ASP A 421 -18.18 15.03 20.36
C ASP A 421 -18.17 15.32 18.84
N ALA A 422 -17.74 16.51 18.43
CA ALA A 422 -17.62 16.86 17.02
C ALA A 422 -16.38 17.71 16.70
N PHE A 423 -15.84 17.50 15.49
CA PHE A 423 -14.86 18.42 14.89
C PHE A 423 -15.56 19.32 13.88
N THR A 424 -15.22 20.61 13.87
CA THR A 424 -15.62 21.54 12.83
C THR A 424 -14.40 21.90 12.00
N LEU A 425 -14.46 21.67 10.69
CA LEU A 425 -13.34 21.85 9.78
C LEU A 425 -13.80 22.62 8.54
N THR A 426 -12.89 23.41 8.00
CA THR A 426 -13.03 24.03 6.68
C THR A 426 -12.01 23.36 5.76
N ILE A 427 -12.49 22.69 4.71
CA ILE A 427 -11.65 21.85 3.84
C ILE A 427 -11.62 22.40 2.40
N PRO A 428 -10.46 22.42 1.71
CA PRO A 428 -10.37 22.95 0.35
C PRO A 428 -11.23 22.16 -0.65
N ALA A 429 -11.52 22.78 -1.80
CA ALA A 429 -12.12 22.07 -2.93
C ALA A 429 -11.22 20.93 -3.41
N ASN A 430 -11.78 19.84 -3.94
CA ASN A 430 -11.02 18.76 -4.58
C ASN A 430 -9.79 18.31 -3.76
N SER A 431 -10.03 17.99 -2.48
CA SER A 431 -8.99 17.75 -1.48
C SER A 431 -9.17 16.41 -0.76
N ILE A 432 -8.10 15.91 -0.14
CA ILE A 432 -8.18 14.82 0.84
C ILE A 432 -7.75 15.36 2.19
N VAL A 433 -8.53 15.06 3.23
CA VAL A 433 -8.22 15.41 4.61
C VAL A 433 -8.11 14.13 5.43
N VAL A 434 -6.99 13.97 6.15
CA VAL A 434 -6.84 12.92 7.16
C VAL A 434 -6.79 13.54 8.54
N LEU A 435 -7.73 13.12 9.39
CA LEU A 435 -7.84 13.47 10.79
C LEU A 435 -7.38 12.28 11.62
N THR A 436 -6.40 12.45 12.50
CA THR A 436 -5.93 11.34 13.35
C THR A 436 -5.61 11.77 14.78
N THR A 437 -6.05 10.96 15.73
CA THR A 437 -5.62 11.01 17.14
C THR A 437 -4.60 9.92 17.46
N ASP A 438 -4.13 9.18 16.45
CA ASP A 438 -3.21 8.06 16.62
C ASP A 438 -1.75 8.50 16.59
N TYR A 439 -1.38 9.28 17.60
CA TYR A 439 -0.01 9.74 17.80
C TYR A 439 0.36 9.85 19.28
N VAL A 440 1.66 9.83 19.56
CA VAL A 440 2.20 10.27 20.85
C VAL A 440 2.90 11.60 20.62
N ASP A 441 2.47 12.63 21.34
CA ASP A 441 3.11 13.95 21.25
C ASP A 441 4.42 13.95 22.03
N ARG A 442 5.54 13.91 21.31
CA ARG A 442 6.88 13.90 21.90
C ARG A 442 7.89 14.42 20.90
N THR A 443 9.04 14.87 21.41
CA THR A 443 10.23 15.12 20.60
C THR A 443 11.14 13.91 20.69
N PRO A 444 11.56 13.30 19.56
CA PRO A 444 12.53 12.21 19.59
C PRO A 444 13.83 12.61 20.28
N ALA A 445 14.51 11.63 20.89
CA ALA A 445 15.81 11.89 21.51
C ALA A 445 16.83 12.48 20.51
N PRO A 446 17.71 13.42 20.93
CA PRO A 446 18.74 13.96 20.05
C PRO A 446 19.64 12.86 19.48
N VAL A 447 19.96 12.98 18.18
CA VAL A 447 20.93 12.09 17.52
C VAL A 447 22.34 12.47 17.98
N LEU A 448 23.10 11.46 18.42
CA LEU A 448 24.42 11.65 19.01
C LEU A 448 25.55 11.36 18.02
N ASN A 449 26.75 11.86 18.35
CA ASN A 449 28.01 11.59 17.63
C ASN A 449 27.98 11.91 16.13
N VAL A 450 27.20 12.93 15.75
CA VAL A 450 27.18 13.50 14.39
C VAL A 450 28.57 14.06 14.06
N ARG A 451 29.22 13.48 13.06
CA ARG A 451 30.58 13.87 12.65
C ARG A 451 30.81 13.59 11.16
N LYS A 452 31.68 14.38 10.53
CA LYS A 452 32.11 14.20 9.13
C LYS A 452 33.51 13.61 9.09
N GLU A 453 33.67 12.47 8.41
CA GLU A 453 34.95 11.77 8.19
C GLU A 453 35.07 11.44 6.70
N ASP A 454 36.15 11.88 6.04
CA ASP A 454 36.46 11.59 4.63
C ASP A 454 35.29 11.80 3.63
N GLY A 455 34.49 12.85 3.85
CA GLY A 455 33.34 13.17 3.00
C GLY A 455 32.06 12.38 3.31
N VAL A 456 32.03 11.66 4.44
CA VAL A 456 30.86 10.92 4.93
C VAL A 456 30.45 11.46 6.28
N LEU A 457 29.17 11.83 6.42
CA LEU A 457 28.54 12.13 7.69
C LEU A 457 28.17 10.82 8.38
N LEU A 458 28.49 10.68 9.66
CA LEU A 458 28.22 9.50 10.49
C LEU A 458 27.53 9.93 11.78
N TRP A 459 26.62 9.10 12.28
CA TRP A 459 25.95 9.33 13.57
C TRP A 459 25.55 8.01 14.23
N ASP A 460 25.17 8.06 15.50
CA ASP A 460 24.70 6.89 16.23
C ASP A 460 23.22 6.58 15.91
N ALA A 461 22.88 5.30 15.85
CA ALA A 461 21.50 4.87 15.68
C ALA A 461 20.63 5.30 16.88
N SER A 462 19.43 5.81 16.58
CA SER A 462 18.38 6.07 17.56
C SER A 462 17.36 4.92 17.55
N GLU A 463 16.97 4.44 18.74
CA GLU A 463 15.95 3.40 18.90
C GLU A 463 14.54 3.88 18.49
N GLU A 464 14.32 5.20 18.49
CA GLU A 464 13.03 5.81 18.15
C GLU A 464 12.88 6.11 16.66
N ALA A 465 13.99 6.07 15.90
CA ALA A 465 14.02 6.48 14.51
C ALA A 465 13.42 5.43 13.58
N VAL A 466 12.45 5.87 12.78
CA VAL A 466 12.03 5.18 11.56
C VAL A 466 12.94 5.58 10.40
N TYR A 467 13.35 6.84 10.36
CA TYR A 467 14.35 7.41 9.45
C TYR A 467 14.98 8.67 10.08
N TYR A 468 15.93 9.29 9.38
CA TYR A 468 16.59 10.53 9.77
C TYR A 468 16.42 11.59 8.70
N ARG A 469 16.28 12.84 9.14
CA ARG A 469 16.44 14.03 8.28
C ARG A 469 17.82 14.63 8.53
N VAL A 470 18.53 14.95 7.45
CA VAL A 470 19.86 15.54 7.51
C VAL A 470 19.79 16.96 6.97
N TYR A 471 20.36 17.89 7.72
CA TYR A 471 20.34 19.33 7.43
C TYR A 471 21.76 19.89 7.38
N ARG A 472 21.96 20.94 6.57
CA ARG A 472 23.24 21.63 6.43
C ARG A 472 23.07 23.14 6.59
N GLY A 473 23.89 23.77 7.44
CA GLY A 473 23.94 25.21 7.61
C GLY A 473 25.34 25.80 7.49
N GLU A 474 25.40 27.11 7.33
CA GLU A 474 26.66 27.88 7.25
C GLU A 474 27.26 28.17 8.63
N THR A 475 26.44 28.15 9.69
CA THR A 475 26.86 28.39 11.08
C THR A 475 26.54 27.19 11.98
N PRO A 476 27.24 26.98 13.12
CA PRO A 476 26.96 25.84 14.00
C PRO A 476 25.55 25.83 14.62
N ASP A 477 24.94 27.01 14.76
CA ASP A 477 23.68 27.28 15.43
C ASP A 477 22.49 27.46 14.46
N PHE A 478 22.66 27.06 13.20
CA PHE A 478 21.60 27.17 12.20
C PHE A 478 20.33 26.42 12.64
N ALA A 479 19.17 26.98 12.30
CA ALA A 479 17.88 26.34 12.55
C ALA A 479 17.59 25.34 11.43
N ALA A 480 17.47 24.06 11.77
CA ALA A 480 17.07 23.03 10.81
C ALA A 480 15.61 23.21 10.36
N ASP A 481 15.42 23.37 9.06
CA ASP A 481 14.11 23.44 8.41
C ASP A 481 14.16 22.86 6.98
N ILE A 482 13.02 22.86 6.28
CA ILE A 482 12.93 22.24 4.95
C ILE A 482 13.83 22.89 3.89
N THR A 483 14.20 24.16 4.06
CA THR A 483 15.03 24.90 3.08
C THR A 483 16.50 24.50 3.13
N ASN A 484 16.93 23.91 4.26
CA ASN A 484 18.30 23.46 4.47
C ASN A 484 18.42 21.95 4.73
N GLN A 485 17.34 21.20 4.53
CA GLN A 485 17.36 19.75 4.46
C GLN A 485 18.09 19.33 3.19
N ILE A 486 18.98 18.35 3.32
CA ILE A 486 19.80 17.83 2.21
C ILE A 486 19.56 16.34 1.94
N ALA A 487 18.94 15.61 2.87
CA ALA A 487 18.57 14.20 2.68
C ALA A 487 17.53 13.74 3.71
N SER A 488 16.88 12.63 3.37
CA SER A 488 16.16 11.77 4.32
C SER A 488 16.64 10.34 4.11
N THR A 489 17.05 9.64 5.17
CA THR A 489 17.65 8.30 5.04
C THR A 489 17.31 7.39 6.20
N ILE A 490 17.24 6.08 5.96
CA ILE A 490 17.15 5.06 7.02
C ILE A 490 18.53 4.58 7.52
N ASP A 491 19.60 5.03 6.89
CA ASP A 491 20.97 4.68 7.25
C ASP A 491 21.49 5.58 8.38
N THR A 492 22.65 5.25 8.94
CA THR A 492 23.39 6.06 9.93
C THR A 492 24.63 6.74 9.33
N LYS A 493 24.66 6.81 8.00
CA LYS A 493 25.72 7.47 7.23
C LYS A 493 25.11 8.19 6.02
N LEU A 494 25.76 9.27 5.56
CA LEU A 494 25.40 9.99 4.34
C LEU A 494 26.63 10.58 3.67
N SER A 495 26.79 10.38 2.36
CA SER A 495 27.85 11.02 1.58
C SER A 495 27.59 12.51 1.45
N VAL A 496 28.51 13.35 1.96
CA VAL A 496 28.41 14.81 1.95
C VAL A 496 29.73 15.44 1.50
N LEU A 497 29.79 15.91 0.25
CA LEU A 497 30.99 16.53 -0.31
C LEU A 497 31.18 17.97 0.16
N GLU A 498 30.08 18.67 0.41
CA GLU A 498 30.11 20.09 0.76
C GLU A 498 30.57 20.32 2.21
N ASP A 499 31.24 21.45 2.44
CA ASP A 499 31.60 21.87 3.80
C ASP A 499 30.44 22.63 4.45
N GLY A 500 30.38 22.57 5.78
CA GLY A 500 29.30 23.20 6.55
C GLY A 500 29.11 22.54 7.90
N TYR A 501 28.10 23.03 8.62
CA TYR A 501 27.63 22.44 9.87
C TYR A 501 26.44 21.55 9.60
N TYR A 502 26.41 20.39 10.26
CA TYR A 502 25.40 19.36 10.01
C TYR A 502 24.57 19.11 11.26
N GLN A 503 23.26 18.98 11.07
CA GLN A 503 22.34 18.49 12.08
C GLN A 503 21.62 17.27 11.52
N VAL A 504 21.47 16.24 12.35
CA VAL A 504 20.71 15.03 12.04
C VAL A 504 19.59 14.93 13.05
N LYS A 505 18.36 14.75 12.59
CA LYS A 505 17.18 14.56 13.44
C LYS A 505 16.55 13.21 13.16
N ALA A 506 16.20 12.48 14.21
CA ALA A 506 15.44 11.25 14.11
C ALA A 506 13.96 11.57 13.86
N VAL A 507 13.31 10.82 12.97
CA VAL A 507 11.86 10.88 12.78
C VAL A 507 11.23 9.61 13.32
N ASP A 508 10.29 9.74 14.25
CA ASP A 508 9.62 8.57 14.86
C ASP A 508 8.43 8.05 14.04
N CYS A 509 7.80 6.97 14.50
CA CYS A 509 6.68 6.34 13.81
C CYS A 509 5.42 7.22 13.70
N TYR A 510 5.32 8.27 14.52
CA TYR A 510 4.24 9.25 14.48
C TYR A 510 4.57 10.48 13.65
N GLY A 511 5.77 10.55 13.06
CA GLY A 511 6.26 11.69 12.28
C GLY A 511 6.77 12.86 13.13
N ASN A 512 7.06 12.63 14.41
CA ASN A 512 7.73 13.62 15.24
C ASN A 512 9.21 13.70 14.85
N CYS A 513 9.81 14.90 14.90
CA CYS A 513 11.20 15.17 14.47
C CYS A 513 11.88 16.17 15.42
#